data_AF-A0A259IM05-F1
#
_entry.id   AF-A0A259IM05-F1
#
_cell.length_a   1.000
_cell.length_b   1.000
_cell.length_c   1.000
_cell.angle_alpha   90.00
_cell.angle_beta   90.00
_cell.angle_gamma   90.00
#
_symmetry.space_group_name_H-M   'P 1'
#
loop_
_entity.id
_entity.type
_entity.pdbx_description
1 polymer ?
#
loop_
_entity_poly.entity_id
_entity_poly.type
_entity_poly.pdbx_seq_one_letter_code
_entity_poly.pdbx_strand_id
1 'polypeptide(L)'
;MREIAIRGFINEKYNTLFGKGLFRRAIYNGSVELHNPNQKYLVDFYEYEQFQHTAKTDQQIATLKKFEACGVANTPDLVMSWIVHYEPLTKSKELVDGYCIYLQTTGEVHIEIDDVLNGTNDEWDLKAHHCKAMGANKPVFVATNVDLNIKQ
;
A
#
# COMPACT_ATOMS: atom_id res chain seq x y z
N MET A 1 1.83 17.70 -9.39
CA MET A 1 1.64 16.44 -8.66
C MET A 1 2.92 15.64 -8.82
N ARG A 2 3.53 15.21 -7.72
CA ARG A 2 4.79 14.44 -7.75
C ARG A 2 4.54 13.08 -8.41
N GLU A 3 5.54 12.58 -9.13
CA GLU A 3 5.44 11.30 -9.84
C GLU A 3 5.46 10.13 -8.85
N ILE A 4 4.55 9.17 -9.06
CA ILE A 4 4.37 8.01 -8.20
C ILE A 4 4.17 6.74 -9.03
N ALA A 5 4.76 5.63 -8.57
CA ALA A 5 4.49 4.31 -9.09
C ALA A 5 4.22 3.33 -7.93
N ILE A 6 3.03 2.76 -7.91
CA ILE A 6 2.61 1.71 -6.96
C ILE A 6 2.59 0.39 -7.71
N ARG A 7 3.30 -0.61 -7.18
CA ARG A 7 3.34 -1.97 -7.73
C ARG A 7 2.89 -2.94 -6.67
N GLY A 8 1.81 -3.67 -6.93
CA GLY A 8 1.32 -4.74 -6.05
C GLY A 8 1.71 -6.11 -6.59
N PHE A 9 2.08 -7.02 -5.70
CA PHE A 9 2.50 -8.39 -5.97
C PHE A 9 1.64 -9.35 -5.14
N ILE A 10 1.27 -10.50 -5.69
CA ILE A 10 0.62 -11.56 -4.89
C ILE A 10 1.58 -11.97 -3.78
N ASN A 11 1.08 -11.97 -2.54
CA ASN A 11 1.82 -12.58 -1.45
C ASN A 11 1.68 -14.10 -1.53
N GLU A 12 2.69 -14.77 -2.09
CA GLU A 12 2.72 -16.24 -2.20
C GLU A 12 2.66 -16.96 -0.84
N LYS A 13 2.95 -16.23 0.25
CA LYS A 13 2.89 -16.74 1.62
C LYS A 13 1.57 -16.41 2.30
N TYR A 14 0.58 -15.86 1.60
CA TYR A 14 -0.75 -15.58 2.16
C TYR A 14 -1.35 -16.86 2.79
N ASN A 15 -1.96 -16.69 3.96
CA ASN A 15 -2.54 -17.76 4.77
C ASN A 15 -1.58 -18.89 5.17
N THR A 16 -0.27 -18.68 5.05
CA THR A 16 0.75 -19.61 5.59
C THR A 16 1.12 -19.25 7.03
N LEU A 17 1.52 -20.28 7.79
CA LEU A 17 1.99 -20.12 9.16
C LEU A 17 3.39 -19.48 9.21
N PHE A 18 3.61 -18.64 10.22
CA PHE A 18 4.93 -18.11 10.55
C PHE A 18 5.28 -18.21 12.04
N GLY A 19 4.36 -18.74 12.82
CA GLY A 19 4.49 -19.03 14.24
C GLY A 19 3.27 -19.84 14.67
N LYS A 20 3.27 -20.31 15.93
CA LYS A 20 2.16 -21.12 16.44
C LYS A 20 0.87 -20.28 16.46
N GLY A 21 -0.07 -20.59 15.57
CA GLY A 21 -1.34 -19.86 15.41
C GLY A 21 -1.22 -18.50 14.72
N LEU A 22 -0.04 -18.15 14.19
CA LEU A 22 0.19 -16.87 13.51
C LEU A 22 0.23 -17.08 11.99
N PHE A 23 -0.69 -16.41 11.29
CA PHE A 23 -0.89 -16.52 9.84
C PHE A 23 -0.56 -15.22 9.15
N ARG A 24 0.09 -15.30 7.98
CA ARG A 24 0.32 -14.13 7.14
C ARG A 24 -1.00 -13.72 6.48
N ARG A 25 -1.47 -12.51 6.75
CA ARG A 25 -2.78 -12.02 6.30
C ARG A 25 -2.73 -11.00 5.16
N ALA A 26 -1.55 -10.49 4.79
CA ALA A 26 -1.45 -9.56 3.67
C ALA A 26 -1.71 -10.31 2.35
N ILE A 27 -2.71 -9.88 1.58
CA ILE A 27 -3.09 -10.45 0.29
C ILE A 27 -2.06 -10.06 -0.77
N TYR A 28 -1.64 -8.80 -0.75
CA TYR A 28 -0.57 -8.29 -1.61
C TYR A 28 0.56 -7.69 -0.78
N ASN A 29 1.77 -7.85 -1.28
CA ASN A 29 2.89 -6.99 -0.89
C ASN A 29 3.10 -5.98 -2.02
N GLY A 30 3.59 -4.80 -1.70
CA GLY A 30 3.77 -3.77 -2.69
C GLY A 30 4.85 -2.78 -2.35
N SER A 31 5.23 -2.02 -3.36
CA SER A 31 6.17 -0.93 -3.26
C SER A 31 5.57 0.32 -3.87
N VAL A 32 5.82 1.45 -3.23
CA VAL A 32 5.53 2.78 -3.74
C VAL A 32 6.86 3.47 -3.99
N GLU A 33 7.05 3.99 -5.19
CA GLU A 33 8.24 4.73 -5.58
C GLU A 33 7.81 6.14 -5.97
N LEU A 34 8.37 7.13 -5.27
CA LEU A 34 8.21 8.54 -5.61
C LEU A 34 9.43 9.01 -6.38
N HIS A 35 9.22 9.77 -7.44
CA HIS A 35 10.31 10.45 -8.13
C HIS A 35 10.55 11.85 -7.54
N ASN A 36 11.79 12.30 -7.60
CA ASN A 36 12.26 13.65 -7.29
C ASN A 36 11.68 14.31 -5.99
N PRO A 37 12.33 14.13 -4.82
CA PRO A 37 13.46 13.23 -4.58
C PRO A 37 13.02 11.77 -4.66
N ASN A 38 13.96 10.86 -4.94
CA ASN A 38 13.66 9.43 -4.95
C ASN A 38 13.36 8.97 -3.52
N GLN A 39 12.17 8.43 -3.29
CA GLN A 39 11.79 7.83 -2.02
C GLN A 39 11.03 6.53 -2.28
N LYS A 40 11.23 5.57 -1.38
CA LYS A 40 10.64 4.25 -1.49
C LYS A 40 9.86 3.91 -0.23
N TYR A 41 8.63 3.47 -0.43
CA TYR A 41 7.77 2.97 0.62
C TYR A 41 7.33 1.54 0.30
N LEU A 42 6.92 0.84 1.33
CA LEU A 42 6.35 -0.49 1.28
C LEU A 42 4.91 -0.44 1.77
N VAL A 43 4.08 -1.24 1.11
CA VAL A 43 2.68 -1.43 1.46
C VAL A 43 2.39 -2.93 1.50
N ASP A 44 1.75 -3.37 2.57
CA ASP A 44 1.17 -4.71 2.72
C ASP A 44 -0.34 -4.58 2.80
N PHE A 45 -1.07 -5.12 1.82
CA PHE A 45 -2.51 -4.93 1.69
C PHE A 45 -3.28 -6.03 2.43
N TYR A 46 -4.18 -5.62 3.32
CA TYR A 46 -5.05 -6.47 4.13
C TYR A 46 -6.51 -6.12 3.87
N GLU A 47 -7.43 -7.07 4.04
CA GLU A 47 -8.85 -6.75 4.19
C GLU A 47 -9.06 -5.83 5.40
N TYR A 48 -10.09 -4.98 5.36
CA TYR A 48 -10.36 -4.01 6.43
C TYR A 48 -10.37 -4.65 7.83
N GLU A 49 -11.02 -5.81 7.96
CA GLU A 49 -11.13 -6.53 9.24
C GLU A 49 -9.74 -6.83 9.84
N GLN A 50 -8.77 -7.21 9.02
CA GLN A 50 -7.41 -7.50 9.47
C GLN A 50 -6.58 -6.23 9.62
N PHE A 51 -6.77 -5.27 8.70
CA PHE A 51 -6.05 -3.99 8.68
C PHE A 51 -6.23 -3.22 9.99
N GLN A 52 -7.45 -3.08 10.50
CA GLN A 52 -7.73 -2.36 11.75
C GLN A 52 -6.94 -2.90 12.95
N HIS A 53 -6.68 -4.22 13.00
CA HIS A 53 -5.92 -4.85 14.07
C HIS A 53 -4.41 -4.61 14.00
N THR A 54 -3.93 -4.02 12.90
CA THR A 54 -2.52 -3.67 12.71
C THR A 54 -2.17 -2.24 13.13
N ALA A 55 -3.17 -1.42 13.48
CA ALA A 55 -2.97 -0.06 13.98
C ALA A 55 -2.21 -0.07 15.32
N LYS A 56 -1.26 0.84 15.45
CA LYS A 56 -0.38 0.96 16.63
C LYS A 56 -0.30 2.38 17.19
N THR A 57 -0.50 3.39 16.35
CA THR A 57 -0.37 4.80 16.75
C THR A 57 -1.74 5.44 16.94
N ASP A 58 -1.79 6.50 17.74
CA ASP A 58 -3.03 7.28 17.95
C ASP A 58 -3.55 7.86 16.63
N GLN A 59 -2.64 8.26 15.74
CA GLN A 59 -2.99 8.77 14.41
C GLN A 59 -3.67 7.69 13.57
N GLN A 60 -3.15 6.46 13.56
CA GLN A 60 -3.78 5.34 12.87
C GLN A 60 -5.17 5.02 13.45
N ILE A 61 -5.31 5.05 14.78
CA ILE A 61 -6.61 4.85 15.44
C ILE A 61 -7.60 5.96 15.05
N ALA A 62 -7.14 7.22 14.96
CA ALA A 62 -7.97 8.33 14.51
C ALA A 62 -8.41 8.15 13.04
N THR A 63 -7.51 7.68 12.18
CA THR A 63 -7.79 7.34 10.78
C THR A 63 -8.82 6.21 10.67
N LEU A 64 -8.71 5.14 11.47
CA LEU A 64 -9.71 4.07 11.51
C LEU A 64 -11.11 4.59 11.89
N LYS A 65 -11.21 5.47 12.90
CA LYS A 65 -12.50 6.09 13.27
C LYS A 65 -13.13 6.88 12.12
N LYS A 66 -12.31 7.57 11.31
CA LYS A 66 -12.80 8.26 10.10
C LYS A 66 -13.34 7.25 9.09
N PHE A 67 -12.63 6.14 8.86
CA PHE A 67 -13.07 5.08 7.94
C PHE A 67 -14.37 4.42 8.37
N GLU A 68 -14.53 4.15 9.67
CA GLU A 68 -15.80 3.65 10.23
C GLU A 68 -16.95 4.63 9.98
N ALA A 69 -16.72 5.92 10.26
CA ALA A 69 -17.72 6.97 10.04
C ALA A 69 -18.12 7.11 8.56
N CYS A 70 -17.18 6.89 7.63
CA CYS A 70 -17.42 6.91 6.19
C CYS A 70 -17.94 5.58 5.62
N GLY A 71 -18.10 4.54 6.45
CA GLY A 71 -18.60 3.24 6.00
C GLY A 71 -17.61 2.43 5.15
N VAL A 72 -16.32 2.74 5.19
CA VAL A 72 -15.26 2.05 4.43
C VAL A 72 -15.26 0.55 4.75
N ALA A 73 -15.51 0.18 6.00
CA ALA A 73 -15.58 -1.21 6.47
C ALA A 73 -16.61 -2.08 5.72
N ASN A 74 -17.64 -1.45 5.12
CA ASN A 74 -18.70 -2.14 4.38
C ASN A 74 -18.43 -2.21 2.86
N THR A 75 -17.29 -1.69 2.41
CA THR A 75 -16.94 -1.68 0.99
C THR A 75 -16.33 -3.04 0.61
N PRO A 76 -16.98 -3.83 -0.27
CA PRO A 76 -16.46 -5.12 -0.68
C PRO A 76 -15.18 -4.95 -1.51
N ASP A 77 -14.32 -5.96 -1.48
CA ASP A 77 -13.08 -6.04 -2.29
C ASP A 77 -12.11 -4.86 -2.08
N LEU A 78 -12.24 -4.18 -0.95
CA LEU A 78 -11.37 -3.10 -0.51
C LEU A 78 -10.26 -3.69 0.37
N VAL A 79 -9.01 -3.42 -0.02
CA VAL A 79 -7.83 -3.78 0.76
C VAL A 79 -7.02 -2.53 1.10
N MET A 80 -6.39 -2.55 2.28
CA MET A 80 -5.74 -1.39 2.87
C MET A 80 -4.36 -1.70 3.39
N SER A 81 -3.52 -0.66 3.43
CA SER A 81 -2.17 -0.76 3.95
C SER A 81 -1.75 0.49 4.72
N TRP A 82 -0.94 0.31 5.75
CA TRP A 82 -0.17 1.39 6.35
C TRP A 82 1.10 1.63 5.53
N ILE A 83 1.60 2.86 5.56
CA ILE A 83 2.78 3.22 4.80
C ILE A 83 4.04 2.97 5.63
N VAL A 84 5.00 2.26 5.04
CA VAL A 84 6.30 2.03 5.66
C VAL A 84 7.38 2.64 4.78
N HIS A 85 8.06 3.67 5.26
CA HIS A 85 9.26 4.19 4.63
C HIS A 85 10.34 3.11 4.61
N TYR A 86 11.00 2.95 3.46
CA TYR A 86 12.08 2.01 3.27
C TYR A 86 13.32 2.71 2.73
N GLU A 87 14.36 2.76 3.55
CA GLU A 87 15.67 3.27 3.16
C GLU A 87 16.48 2.14 2.50
N PRO A 88 16.75 2.19 1.17
CA PRO A 88 17.38 1.10 0.46
C PRO A 88 18.83 0.83 0.89
N LEU A 89 19.57 1.87 1.32
CA LEU A 89 20.98 1.74 1.68
C LEU A 89 21.17 1.01 3.00
N THR A 90 20.39 1.37 4.02
CA THR A 90 20.46 0.77 5.36
C THR A 90 19.53 -0.44 5.51
N LYS A 91 18.57 -0.59 4.58
CA LYS A 91 17.44 -1.52 4.65
C LYS A 91 16.54 -1.30 5.87
N SER A 92 16.56 -0.10 6.46
CA SER A 92 15.67 0.24 7.56
C SER A 92 14.24 0.39 7.07
N LYS A 93 13.31 0.11 7.98
CA LYS A 93 11.87 0.23 7.76
C LYS A 93 11.30 1.06 8.89
N GLU A 94 10.60 2.12 8.54
CA GLU A 94 9.97 3.01 9.50
C GLU A 94 8.50 3.18 9.14
N LEU A 95 7.63 3.00 10.13
CA LEU A 95 6.21 3.26 9.95
C LEU A 95 6.02 4.78 9.92
N VAL A 96 5.34 5.27 8.88
CA VAL A 96 5.03 6.70 8.73
C VAL A 96 3.52 6.90 8.74
N ASP A 97 3.09 8.13 8.97
CA ASP A 97 1.68 8.45 8.93
C ASP A 97 1.17 8.41 7.47
N GLY A 98 -0.09 8.05 7.32
CA GLY A 98 -0.71 7.80 6.02
C GLY A 98 -1.15 6.36 5.80
N TYR A 99 -1.81 6.12 4.68
CA TYR A 99 -2.40 4.84 4.32
C TYR A 99 -2.56 4.72 2.81
N CYS A 100 -2.74 3.49 2.33
CA CYS A 100 -3.12 3.21 0.95
C CYS A 100 -4.38 2.34 0.92
N ILE A 101 -5.35 2.73 0.10
CA ILE A 101 -6.58 2.01 -0.19
C ILE A 101 -6.52 1.52 -1.62
N TYR A 102 -6.89 0.27 -1.84
CA TYR A 102 -7.06 -0.30 -3.16
C TYR A 102 -8.40 -1.02 -3.26
N LEU A 103 -9.27 -0.52 -4.14
CA LEU A 103 -10.54 -1.14 -4.47
C LEU A 103 -10.36 -2.05 -5.69
N GLN A 104 -10.34 -3.36 -5.47
CA GLN A 104 -9.95 -4.34 -6.49
C GLN A 104 -10.96 -4.43 -7.65
N THR A 105 -12.24 -4.12 -7.39
CA THR A 105 -13.33 -4.20 -8.38
C THR A 105 -13.25 -3.09 -9.41
N THR A 106 -13.00 -1.86 -8.97
CA THR A 106 -12.91 -0.71 -9.85
C THR A 106 -11.47 -0.51 -10.33
N GLY A 107 -10.47 -0.96 -9.57
CA GLY A 107 -9.07 -0.64 -9.81
C GLY A 107 -8.70 0.77 -9.31
N GLU A 108 -9.44 1.34 -8.36
CA GLU A 108 -9.11 2.64 -7.77
C GLU A 108 -8.10 2.47 -6.65
N VAL A 109 -7.07 3.31 -6.66
CA VAL A 109 -6.06 3.36 -5.61
C VAL A 109 -5.99 4.79 -5.08
N HIS A 110 -6.21 4.93 -3.78
CA HIS A 110 -5.97 6.17 -3.06
C HIS A 110 -4.78 5.96 -2.12
N ILE A 111 -3.87 6.92 -2.06
CA ILE A 111 -2.74 6.88 -1.14
C ILE A 111 -2.47 8.27 -0.56
N GLU A 112 -2.27 8.31 0.75
CA GLU A 112 -1.88 9.48 1.52
C GLU A 112 -0.57 9.13 2.25
N ILE A 113 0.44 9.99 2.15
CA ILE A 113 1.73 9.82 2.83
C ILE A 113 2.04 11.12 3.58
N ASP A 114 2.24 11.00 4.90
CA ASP A 114 2.74 12.07 5.77
C ASP A 114 4.02 11.61 6.47
N ASP A 115 5.13 11.83 5.78
CA ASP A 115 6.49 11.49 6.19
C ASP A 115 7.30 12.78 6.34
N VAL A 116 7.09 13.43 7.49
CA VAL A 116 7.69 14.72 7.87
C VAL A 116 9.23 14.64 7.88
N LEU A 117 9.79 13.50 8.29
CA LEU A 117 11.25 13.32 8.38
C LEU A 117 11.93 13.35 7.02
N ASN A 118 11.27 12.82 5.98
CA ASN A 118 11.80 12.77 4.61
C ASN A 118 11.15 13.82 3.69
N GLY A 119 10.33 14.71 4.24
CA GLY A 119 9.73 15.83 3.53
C GLY A 119 8.70 15.43 2.48
N THR A 120 7.97 14.33 2.70
CA THR A 120 6.85 13.90 1.86
C THR A 120 5.54 14.16 2.61
N ASN A 121 4.69 15.02 2.08
CA ASN A 121 3.32 15.24 2.56
C ASN A 121 2.46 15.43 1.31
N ASP A 122 1.95 14.31 0.80
CA ASP A 122 1.35 14.24 -0.54
C ASP A 122 0.23 13.18 -0.55
N GLU A 123 -0.75 13.37 -1.43
CA GLU A 123 -1.83 12.42 -1.71
C GLU A 123 -2.00 12.19 -3.22
N TRP A 124 -2.48 10.99 -3.57
CA TRP A 124 -2.75 10.61 -4.96
C TRP A 124 -3.99 9.73 -5.08
N ASP A 125 -4.80 10.03 -6.09
CA ASP A 125 -5.82 9.15 -6.64
C ASP A 125 -5.35 8.60 -7.99
N LEU A 126 -5.24 7.28 -8.09
CA LEU A 126 -4.68 6.59 -9.25
C LEU A 126 -5.62 5.50 -9.74
N LYS A 127 -5.47 5.14 -11.02
CA LYS A 127 -6.07 3.95 -11.59
C LYS A 127 -5.04 2.82 -11.67
N ALA A 128 -5.34 1.70 -11.02
CA ALA A 128 -4.60 0.47 -11.15
C ALA A 128 -4.91 -0.20 -12.50
N HIS A 129 -3.85 -0.62 -13.18
CA HIS A 129 -3.90 -1.47 -14.35
C HIS A 129 -3.41 -2.86 -13.99
N HIS A 130 -4.25 -3.87 -14.20
CA HIS A 130 -3.87 -5.26 -13.98
C HIS A 130 -2.86 -5.75 -15.03
N CYS A 131 -1.82 -6.42 -14.57
CA CYS A 131 -0.81 -7.00 -15.42
C CYS A 131 -1.29 -8.35 -15.98
N LYS A 132 -1.14 -8.55 -17.29
CA LYS A 132 -1.52 -9.80 -17.97
C LYS A 132 -0.63 -11.00 -17.57
N ALA A 133 0.59 -10.75 -17.12
CA ALA A 133 1.53 -11.80 -16.73
C ALA A 133 1.55 -11.97 -15.22
N MET A 134 1.11 -13.14 -14.73
CA MET A 134 1.21 -13.54 -13.33
C MET A 134 2.46 -14.39 -13.10
N GLY A 135 3.13 -14.25 -11.94
CA GLY A 135 4.26 -15.08 -11.55
C GLY A 135 5.15 -14.42 -10.49
N ALA A 136 6.12 -15.18 -9.96
CA ALA A 136 7.08 -14.70 -8.97
C ALA A 136 7.79 -13.42 -9.46
N ASN A 137 7.85 -12.40 -8.60
CA ASN A 137 8.41 -11.07 -8.86
C ASN A 137 7.74 -10.25 -9.99
N LYS A 138 6.55 -10.66 -10.46
CA LYS A 138 5.77 -9.86 -11.42
C LYS A 138 4.66 -9.12 -10.69
N PRO A 139 4.52 -7.80 -10.88
CA PRO A 139 3.42 -7.08 -10.29
C PRO A 139 2.11 -7.57 -10.91
N VAL A 140 1.09 -7.77 -10.09
CA VAL A 140 -0.27 -8.12 -10.53
C VAL A 140 -1.10 -6.88 -10.86
N PHE A 141 -0.74 -5.74 -10.30
CA PHE A 141 -1.24 -4.44 -10.73
C PHE A 141 -0.15 -3.38 -10.63
N VAL A 142 -0.29 -2.34 -11.45
CA VAL A 142 0.51 -1.12 -11.38
C VAL A 142 -0.45 0.07 -11.40
N ALA A 143 -0.28 1.01 -10.47
CA ALA A 143 -0.98 2.30 -10.46
C ALA A 143 0.06 3.42 -10.51
N THR A 144 -0.04 4.32 -11.47
CA THR A 144 0.94 5.40 -11.65
C THR A 144 0.31 6.59 -12.36
N ASN A 145 0.86 7.78 -12.09
CA ASN A 145 0.57 9.01 -12.83
C ASN A 145 1.65 9.33 -13.87
N VAL A 146 2.57 8.41 -14.13
CA VAL A 146 3.64 8.53 -15.13
C VAL A 146 3.33 7.60 -16.30
N ASP A 147 3.66 8.02 -17.52
CA ASP A 147 3.44 7.19 -18.70
C ASP A 147 4.21 5.87 -18.60
N LEU A 148 3.47 4.75 -18.59
CA LEU A 148 4.01 3.39 -18.60
C LEU A 148 4.73 3.02 -19.92
N ASN A 149 4.75 3.93 -20.91
CA ASN A 149 5.27 3.69 -22.26
C ASN A 149 6.76 3.99 -22.44
N ILE A 150 7.50 4.34 -21.38
CA ILE A 150 8.96 4.44 -21.47
C ILE A 150 9.53 3.01 -21.40
N LYS A 151 9.61 2.36 -22.56
CA LYS A 151 10.51 1.22 -22.75
C LYS A 151 11.93 1.71 -22.43
N GLN A 152 12.50 1.27 -21.31
CA GLN A 152 13.96 1.26 -21.14
C GLN A 152 14.55 0.15 -22.00
#